data_AF-A0A4Q8ADS2-F1
#
_entry.id   AF-A0A4Q8ADS2-F1
#
_cell.length_a   1.000
_cell.length_b   1.000
_cell.length_c   1.000
_cell.angle_alpha   90.00
_cell.angle_beta   90.00
_cell.angle_gamma   90.00
#
_symmetry.space_group_name_H-M   'P 1'
#
loop_
_entity.id
_entity.type
_entity.pdbx_description
1 polymer ?
#
loop_
_entity_poly.entity_id
_entity_poly.type
_entity_poly.pdbx_seq_one_letter_code
_entity_poly.pdbx_strand_id
1 'polypeptide(L)'
;MSVTNYAELTAEAQRRFWRIHRRRESLPPQHRRAVEGVAHALRRGSMNRAIPERYLLYLDLSTPTPVAAIAVGDLDEATHVSWHLSGVGIRPDTAMWGTVREVGQVVLEQRRVGAERPAGIVWLGYTPPVFVEALFPDRARAAVPRFAADFLQLLTFRPDRPHISFEGHSYGAAVAAHVLEAIAQRDRHQRPSRAVVELSRLAREEQLVKAFIMIGSPGIPARFGRDPGRLGIGEDCVFDAVAPDDWIARFGRLVGRVLRNRSPFGRRLPVSALPELGLLPVTGHNSSHFVPGRSQTTYGYRDAGTRSLRNIALVTTGQEPV
;
A
#
# COMPACT_ATOMS: atom_id res chain seq x y z
N MET A 1 -21.65 20.07 -6.83
CA MET A 1 -22.26 18.83 -6.30
C MET A 1 -21.25 18.23 -5.35
N SER A 2 -21.64 17.90 -4.12
CA SER A 2 -20.76 17.13 -3.22
C SER A 2 -20.75 15.69 -3.72
N VAL A 3 -19.59 15.15 -4.06
CA VAL A 3 -19.40 13.74 -4.43
C VAL A 3 -19.78 12.86 -3.24
N THR A 4 -20.61 11.84 -3.47
CA THR A 4 -21.18 10.99 -2.40
C THR A 4 -20.72 9.52 -2.44
N ASN A 5 -20.14 9.07 -3.54
CA ASN A 5 -19.66 7.69 -3.75
C ASN A 5 -18.43 7.65 -4.66
N TYR A 6 -17.82 6.46 -4.83
CA TYR A 6 -16.61 6.31 -5.65
C TYR A 6 -16.88 6.40 -7.16
N ALA A 7 -18.04 5.97 -7.65
CA ALA A 7 -18.42 6.12 -9.05
C ALA A 7 -18.42 7.60 -9.48
N GLU A 8 -19.00 8.49 -8.68
CA GLU A 8 -18.98 9.93 -8.90
C GLU A 8 -17.55 10.51 -8.79
N LEU A 9 -16.81 10.10 -7.76
CA LEU A 9 -15.44 10.57 -7.50
C LEU A 9 -14.52 10.23 -8.67
N THR A 10 -14.56 8.97 -9.11
CA THR A 10 -13.69 8.46 -10.17
C THR A 10 -14.06 9.04 -11.53
N ALA A 11 -15.35 9.25 -11.80
CA ALA A 11 -15.81 9.94 -12.99
C ALA A 11 -15.30 11.40 -13.03
N GLU A 12 -15.33 12.11 -11.90
CA GLU A 12 -14.76 13.47 -11.81
C GLU A 12 -13.24 13.48 -11.97
N ALA A 13 -12.54 12.60 -11.26
CA ALA A 13 -11.09 12.45 -11.35
C ALA A 13 -10.66 12.15 -12.78
N GLN A 14 -11.37 11.27 -13.48
CA GLN A 14 -11.11 10.93 -14.88
C GLN A 14 -11.37 12.11 -15.83
N ARG A 15 -12.46 12.87 -15.65
CA ARG A 15 -12.71 14.11 -16.41
C ARG A 15 -11.58 15.13 -16.21
N ARG A 16 -11.13 15.32 -14.97
CA ARG A 16 -10.00 16.21 -14.64
C ARG A 16 -8.70 15.71 -15.27
N PHE A 17 -8.41 14.43 -15.14
CA PHE A 17 -7.23 13.79 -15.70
C PHE A 17 -7.13 13.98 -17.21
N TRP A 18 -8.19 13.72 -17.96
CA TRP A 18 -8.14 13.86 -19.42
C TRP A 18 -7.98 15.31 -19.89
N ARG A 19 -8.43 16.31 -19.10
CA ARG A 19 -8.12 17.72 -19.37
C ARG A 19 -6.61 18.00 -19.23
N ILE A 20 -5.99 17.47 -18.18
CA ILE A 20 -4.54 17.59 -17.95
C ILE A 20 -3.77 16.84 -19.04
N HIS A 21 -4.16 15.61 -19.35
CA HIS A 21 -3.50 14.75 -20.33
C HIS A 21 -3.44 15.37 -21.74
N ARG A 22 -4.48 16.12 -22.15
CA ARG A 22 -4.48 16.85 -23.43
C ARG A 22 -3.45 17.97 -23.49
N ARG A 23 -3.04 18.54 -22.35
CA ARG A 23 -2.05 19.63 -22.25
C ARG A 23 -0.71 19.14 -21.69
N ARG A 24 -0.47 17.82 -21.66
CA ARG A 24 0.70 17.25 -20.98
C ARG A 24 2.05 17.71 -21.51
N GLU A 25 2.12 18.10 -22.79
CA GLU A 25 3.39 18.58 -23.39
C GLU A 25 3.83 19.94 -22.84
N SER A 26 2.92 20.72 -22.22
CA SER A 26 3.28 21.97 -21.55
C SER A 26 3.62 21.77 -20.06
N LEU A 27 3.62 20.53 -19.56
CA LEU A 27 3.93 20.24 -18.17
C LEU A 27 5.44 20.09 -17.97
N PRO A 28 5.96 20.37 -16.75
CA PRO A 28 7.31 20.00 -16.39
C PRO A 28 7.57 18.50 -16.64
N PRO A 29 8.81 18.07 -16.96
CA PRO A 29 9.10 16.69 -17.34
C PRO A 29 8.62 15.64 -16.32
N GLN A 30 8.74 15.92 -15.02
CA GLN A 30 8.28 15.02 -13.97
C GLN A 30 6.75 14.87 -13.96
N HIS A 31 6.02 15.98 -14.04
CA HIS A 31 4.57 16.00 -14.11
C HIS A 31 4.04 15.33 -15.38
N ARG A 32 4.71 15.53 -16.52
CA ARG A 32 4.39 14.83 -17.78
C ARG A 32 4.53 13.31 -17.60
N ARG A 33 5.65 12.84 -17.05
CA ARG A 33 5.85 11.40 -16.77
C ARG A 33 4.81 10.84 -15.80
N ALA A 34 4.40 11.60 -14.79
CA ALA A 34 3.32 11.17 -13.88
C ALA A 34 1.98 10.99 -14.61
N VAL A 35 1.62 11.94 -15.48
CA VAL A 35 0.41 11.86 -16.31
C VAL A 35 0.47 10.66 -17.26
N GLU A 36 1.62 10.41 -17.90
CA GLU A 36 1.84 9.27 -18.78
C GLU A 36 1.79 7.93 -18.03
N GLY A 37 2.40 7.87 -16.84
CA GLY A 37 2.36 6.70 -15.96
C GLY A 37 0.94 6.35 -15.53
N VAL A 38 0.14 7.35 -15.14
CA VAL A 38 -1.28 7.18 -14.82
C VAL A 38 -2.09 6.76 -16.06
N ALA A 39 -1.88 7.40 -17.22
CA ALA A 39 -2.54 7.02 -18.47
C ALA A 39 -2.28 5.55 -18.81
N HIS A 40 -1.01 5.14 -18.69
CA HIS A 40 -0.60 3.76 -18.96
C HIS A 40 -1.23 2.79 -17.95
N ALA A 41 -1.28 3.15 -16.67
CA ALA A 41 -1.91 2.36 -15.62
C ALA A 41 -3.42 2.18 -15.81
N LEU A 42 -4.14 3.15 -16.39
CA LEU A 42 -5.59 3.08 -16.62
C LEU A 42 -5.98 2.40 -17.95
N ARG A 43 -5.07 2.36 -18.94
CA ARG A 43 -5.35 1.83 -20.29
C ARG A 43 -5.78 0.35 -20.23
N ARG A 44 -7.00 0.00 -20.66
CA ARG A 44 -7.59 -1.37 -20.56
C ARG A 44 -6.67 -2.51 -21.04
N GLY A 45 -5.94 -2.30 -22.13
CA GLY A 45 -5.01 -3.29 -22.70
C GLY A 45 -3.58 -3.26 -22.15
N SER A 46 -3.28 -2.50 -21.08
CA SER A 46 -1.91 -2.37 -20.56
C SER A 46 -1.50 -3.46 -19.57
N MET A 47 -2.42 -4.32 -19.14
CA MET A 47 -2.18 -5.35 -18.13
C MET A 47 -2.98 -6.63 -18.45
N ASN A 48 -2.78 -7.69 -17.67
CA ASN A 48 -3.57 -8.92 -17.77
C ASN A 48 -5.07 -8.58 -17.64
N ARG A 49 -5.89 -9.04 -18.60
CA ARG A 49 -7.35 -8.78 -18.65
C ARG A 49 -8.12 -9.35 -17.46
N ALA A 50 -7.55 -10.31 -16.73
CA ALA A 50 -8.13 -10.82 -15.50
C ALA A 50 -8.06 -9.80 -14.35
N ILE A 51 -7.10 -8.87 -14.38
CA ILE A 51 -7.03 -7.79 -13.39
C ILE A 51 -8.29 -6.92 -13.56
N PRO A 52 -9.00 -6.61 -12.46
CA PRO A 52 -10.21 -5.78 -12.51
C PRO A 52 -10.00 -4.41 -13.14
N GLU A 53 -11.11 -3.74 -13.49
CA GLU A 53 -11.06 -2.36 -13.95
C GLU A 53 -10.40 -1.46 -12.90
N ARG A 54 -9.68 -0.44 -13.39
CA ARG A 54 -8.85 0.44 -12.56
C ARG A 54 -9.41 1.84 -12.64
N TYR A 55 -9.60 2.46 -11.49
CA TYR A 55 -10.26 3.75 -11.37
C TYR A 55 -9.32 4.76 -10.74
N LEU A 56 -9.16 5.92 -11.39
CA LEU A 56 -8.37 7.00 -10.82
C LEU A 56 -9.14 7.63 -9.67
N LEU A 57 -8.55 7.67 -8.48
CA LEU A 57 -9.11 8.39 -7.34
C LEU A 57 -8.69 9.86 -7.40
N TYR A 58 -7.40 10.10 -7.62
CA TYR A 58 -6.88 11.43 -7.92
C TYR A 58 -5.49 11.38 -8.56
N LEU A 59 -5.16 12.48 -9.25
CA LEU A 59 -3.80 12.87 -9.58
C LEU A 59 -3.62 14.32 -9.16
N ASP A 60 -2.70 14.57 -8.23
CA ASP A 60 -2.38 15.89 -7.71
C ASP A 60 -1.00 16.32 -8.22
N LEU A 61 -1.02 17.42 -8.95
CA LEU A 61 0.14 18.04 -9.60
C LEU A 61 0.52 19.38 -8.93
N SER A 62 -0.15 19.75 -7.84
CA SER A 62 0.04 21.03 -7.16
C SER A 62 1.35 21.12 -6.36
N THR A 63 1.94 19.97 -6.04
CA THR A 63 3.22 19.85 -5.35
C THR A 63 4.36 19.63 -6.35
N PRO A 64 5.63 19.95 -5.97
CA PRO A 64 6.78 19.67 -6.82
C PRO A 64 6.90 18.18 -7.20
N THR A 65 6.58 17.28 -6.27
CA THR A 65 6.47 15.85 -6.54
C THR A 65 5.00 15.48 -6.74
N PRO A 66 4.61 14.94 -7.91
CA PRO A 66 3.26 14.46 -8.15
C PRO A 66 2.85 13.34 -7.17
N VAL A 67 1.60 13.35 -6.73
CA VAL A 67 1.01 12.28 -5.91
C VAL A 67 -0.29 11.79 -6.53
N ALA A 68 -0.62 10.52 -6.35
CA ALA A 68 -1.80 9.92 -6.97
C ALA A 68 -2.28 8.68 -6.23
N ALA A 69 -3.55 8.34 -6.43
CA ALA A 69 -4.12 7.08 -5.99
C ALA A 69 -5.02 6.46 -7.07
N ILE A 70 -4.93 5.14 -7.22
CA ILE A 70 -5.71 4.35 -8.18
C ILE A 70 -6.30 3.14 -7.45
N ALA A 71 -7.60 2.92 -7.63
CA ALA A 71 -8.26 1.70 -7.22
C ALA A 71 -8.14 0.63 -8.31
N VAL A 72 -8.01 -0.63 -7.89
CA VAL A 72 -8.10 -1.83 -8.72
C VAL A 72 -9.28 -2.64 -8.21
N GLY A 73 -10.37 -2.68 -8.98
CA GLY A 73 -11.67 -3.17 -8.53
C GLY A 73 -12.61 -2.03 -8.13
N ASP A 74 -13.89 -2.36 -7.98
CA ASP A 74 -14.95 -1.42 -7.62
C ASP A 74 -14.97 -1.18 -6.10
N LEU A 75 -14.74 0.06 -5.67
CA LEU A 75 -14.75 0.44 -4.26
C LEU A 75 -16.15 0.68 -3.70
N ASP A 76 -17.19 0.86 -4.51
CA ASP A 76 -18.56 1.03 -4.02
C ASP A 76 -19.15 -0.32 -3.55
N GLU A 77 -18.76 -1.43 -4.20
CA GLU A 77 -19.27 -2.77 -3.88
C GLU A 77 -18.27 -3.68 -3.15
N ALA A 78 -17.01 -3.24 -2.97
CA ALA A 78 -15.95 -4.08 -2.41
C ALA A 78 -16.31 -4.66 -1.03
N THR A 79 -16.12 -5.96 -0.82
CA THR A 79 -16.22 -6.60 0.52
C THR A 79 -14.90 -6.56 1.28
N HIS A 80 -13.78 -6.45 0.54
CA HIS A 80 -12.43 -6.36 1.09
C HIS A 80 -11.68 -5.23 0.39
N VAL A 81 -11.05 -4.35 1.16
CA VAL A 81 -10.28 -3.21 0.63
C VAL A 81 -8.87 -3.24 1.20
N SER A 82 -7.89 -3.51 0.34
CA SER A 82 -6.47 -3.50 0.71
C SER A 82 -5.80 -2.20 0.28
N TRP A 83 -5.17 -1.47 1.20
CA TRP A 83 -4.37 -0.28 0.91
C TRP A 83 -2.91 -0.66 0.73
N HIS A 84 -2.30 -0.22 -0.37
CA HIS A 84 -0.93 -0.57 -0.72
C HIS A 84 -0.05 0.66 -0.76
N LEU A 85 0.90 0.73 0.17
CA LEU A 85 1.86 1.81 0.30
C LEU A 85 3.24 1.31 -0.16
N SER A 86 3.82 1.99 -1.15
CA SER A 86 5.08 1.57 -1.76
C SER A 86 6.31 2.22 -1.12
N GLY A 87 7.50 1.70 -1.41
CA GLY A 87 8.76 2.17 -0.81
C GLY A 87 9.42 3.38 -1.48
N VAL A 88 10.70 3.56 -1.14
CA VAL A 88 11.60 4.57 -1.71
C VAL A 88 11.60 4.53 -3.24
N GLY A 89 11.55 5.70 -3.87
CA GLY A 89 11.66 5.83 -5.33
C GLY A 89 10.40 5.45 -6.12
N ILE A 90 9.37 4.87 -5.48
CA ILE A 90 8.09 4.54 -6.13
C ILE A 90 7.17 5.75 -6.08
N ARG A 91 6.92 6.34 -7.25
CA ARG A 91 6.12 7.56 -7.43
C ARG A 91 5.27 7.47 -8.69
N PRO A 92 4.27 8.35 -8.85
CA PRO A 92 3.49 8.40 -10.08
C PRO A 92 4.35 8.56 -11.34
N ASP A 93 5.45 9.33 -11.26
CA ASP A 93 6.35 9.60 -12.38
C ASP A 93 7.36 8.48 -12.69
N THR A 94 7.49 7.47 -11.83
CA THR A 94 8.51 6.41 -11.96
C THR A 94 7.92 5.02 -12.15
N ALA A 95 6.86 4.68 -11.43
CA ALA A 95 6.46 3.28 -11.26
C ALA A 95 4.94 3.03 -11.19
N MET A 96 4.09 4.04 -11.45
CA MET A 96 2.63 3.93 -11.31
C MET A 96 2.04 2.66 -11.95
N TRP A 97 2.35 2.40 -13.22
CA TRP A 97 1.84 1.21 -13.92
C TRP A 97 2.30 -0.10 -13.25
N GLY A 98 3.57 -0.18 -12.86
CA GLY A 98 4.13 -1.35 -12.20
C GLY A 98 3.42 -1.64 -10.88
N THR A 99 3.26 -0.61 -10.05
CA THR A 99 2.57 -0.72 -8.75
C THR A 99 1.10 -1.10 -8.90
N VAL A 100 0.38 -0.53 -9.88
CA VAL A 100 -1.02 -0.90 -10.14
C VAL A 100 -1.15 -2.34 -10.62
N ARG A 101 -0.21 -2.82 -11.44
CA ARG A 101 -0.18 -4.22 -11.87
C ARG A 101 0.05 -5.18 -10.70
N GLU A 102 0.97 -4.83 -9.80
CA GLU A 102 1.27 -5.62 -8.59
C GLU A 102 0.06 -5.74 -7.67
N VAL A 103 -0.63 -4.63 -7.39
CA VAL A 103 -1.87 -4.65 -6.60
C VAL A 103 -2.96 -5.45 -7.34
N GLY A 104 -3.00 -5.38 -8.67
CA GLY A 104 -3.83 -6.28 -9.47
C GLY A 104 -3.53 -7.77 -9.26
N GLN A 105 -2.27 -8.16 -9.04
CA GLN A 105 -1.94 -9.55 -8.68
C GLN A 105 -2.45 -9.91 -7.29
N VAL A 106 -2.37 -8.99 -6.32
CA VAL A 106 -2.94 -9.20 -4.99
C VAL A 106 -4.44 -9.40 -5.07
N VAL A 107 -5.17 -8.52 -5.79
CA VAL A 107 -6.62 -8.64 -5.97
C VAL A 107 -7.02 -9.94 -6.67
N LEU A 108 -6.24 -10.38 -7.66
CA LEU A 108 -6.44 -11.68 -8.31
C LEU A 108 -6.25 -12.85 -7.35
N GLU A 109 -5.21 -12.79 -6.51
CA GLU A 109 -4.95 -13.85 -5.53
C GLU A 109 -5.99 -13.84 -4.39
N GLN A 110 -6.47 -12.67 -3.97
CA GLN A 110 -7.59 -12.53 -3.02
C GLN A 110 -8.84 -13.24 -3.52
N ARG A 111 -9.17 -13.11 -4.81
CA ARG A 111 -10.27 -13.88 -5.43
C ARG A 111 -10.03 -15.38 -5.40
N ARG A 112 -8.80 -15.83 -5.67
CA ARG A 112 -8.43 -17.26 -5.66
C ARG A 112 -8.57 -17.88 -4.28
N VAL A 113 -8.34 -17.12 -3.21
CA VAL A 113 -8.55 -17.56 -1.83
C VAL A 113 -9.98 -17.32 -1.34
N GLY A 114 -10.92 -16.93 -2.21
CA GLY A 114 -12.35 -16.89 -1.90
C GLY A 114 -12.92 -15.52 -1.54
N ALA A 115 -12.18 -14.42 -1.68
CA ALA A 115 -12.77 -13.10 -1.52
C ALA A 115 -13.75 -12.77 -2.65
N GLU A 116 -14.98 -12.44 -2.30
CA GLU A 116 -16.08 -12.24 -3.26
C GLU A 116 -15.87 -11.00 -4.15
N ARG A 117 -15.69 -9.83 -3.53
CA ARG A 117 -15.46 -8.55 -4.23
C ARG A 117 -14.24 -7.82 -3.63
N PRO A 118 -13.01 -8.34 -3.80
CA PRO A 118 -11.83 -7.64 -3.34
C PRO A 118 -11.50 -6.44 -4.23
N ALA A 119 -11.03 -5.37 -3.60
CA ALA A 119 -10.45 -4.20 -4.25
C ALA A 119 -9.14 -3.80 -3.57
N GLY A 120 -8.23 -3.22 -4.36
CA GLY A 120 -6.95 -2.72 -3.90
C GLY A 120 -6.79 -1.24 -4.20
N ILE A 121 -6.29 -0.46 -3.24
CA ILE A 121 -5.96 0.96 -3.42
C ILE A 121 -4.45 1.08 -3.49
N VAL A 122 -3.94 1.49 -4.65
CA VAL A 122 -2.55 1.90 -4.83
C VAL A 122 -2.45 3.34 -4.34
N TRP A 123 -1.77 3.57 -3.22
CA TRP A 123 -1.67 4.89 -2.62
C TRP A 123 -0.24 5.43 -2.70
N LEU A 124 -0.01 6.32 -3.67
CA LEU A 124 1.23 7.08 -3.82
C LEU A 124 0.97 8.55 -3.43
N GLY A 125 0.35 8.72 -2.26
CA GLY A 125 -0.13 10.01 -1.74
C GLY A 125 0.91 10.81 -0.97
N TYR A 126 2.20 10.48 -1.07
CA TYR A 126 3.26 11.17 -0.34
C TYR A 126 4.54 11.24 -1.17
N THR A 127 5.45 12.13 -0.77
CA THR A 127 6.80 12.19 -1.34
C THR A 127 7.68 11.17 -0.63
N PRO A 128 8.03 10.03 -1.27
CA PRO A 128 8.94 9.09 -0.64
C PRO A 128 10.34 9.73 -0.51
N PRO A 129 11.05 9.46 0.60
CA PRO A 129 12.43 9.91 0.77
C PRO A 129 13.36 9.34 -0.30
N VAL A 130 14.51 9.98 -0.50
CA VAL A 130 15.64 9.33 -1.21
C VAL A 130 16.32 8.29 -0.29
N PHE A 131 17.09 7.35 -0.84
CA PHE A 131 17.59 6.17 -0.09
C PHE A 131 18.30 6.49 1.23
N VAL A 132 19.11 7.56 1.29
CA VAL A 132 19.79 8.00 2.53
C VAL A 132 18.80 8.49 3.59
N GLU A 133 17.70 9.09 3.16
CA GLU A 133 16.66 9.63 4.04
C GLU A 133 15.72 8.56 4.59
N ALA A 134 15.70 7.36 3.99
CA ALA A 134 14.94 6.21 4.49
C ALA A 134 15.42 5.72 5.87
N LEU A 135 16.63 6.12 6.27
CA LEU A 135 17.16 5.94 7.63
C LEU A 135 16.43 6.81 8.68
N PHE A 136 15.62 7.78 8.25
CA PHE A 136 14.80 8.64 9.11
C PHE A 136 13.31 8.29 8.94
N PRO A 137 12.84 7.20 9.56
CA PRO A 137 11.47 6.73 9.41
C PRO A 137 10.44 7.77 9.90
N ASP A 138 10.80 8.68 10.80
CA ASP A 138 9.88 9.73 11.27
C ASP A 138 9.46 10.72 10.17
N ARG A 139 10.15 10.78 9.02
CA ARG A 139 9.67 11.54 7.85
C ARG A 139 8.38 10.94 7.25
N ALA A 140 8.13 9.65 7.48
CA ALA A 140 6.91 8.99 7.05
C ALA A 140 5.66 9.59 7.72
N ARG A 141 5.83 10.21 8.90
CA ARG A 141 4.78 10.95 9.60
C ARG A 141 4.18 12.08 8.75
N ALA A 142 4.95 12.67 7.82
CA ALA A 142 4.45 13.74 6.95
C ALA A 142 3.29 13.29 6.03
N ALA A 143 3.16 11.98 5.77
CA ALA A 143 2.09 11.41 4.97
C ALA A 143 0.75 11.28 5.74
N VAL A 144 0.79 11.30 7.08
CA VAL A 144 -0.37 11.00 7.95
C VAL A 144 -1.57 11.88 7.65
N PRO A 145 -1.47 13.23 7.53
CA PRO A 145 -2.66 14.05 7.34
C PRO A 145 -3.42 13.74 6.05
N ARG A 146 -2.71 13.47 4.94
CA ARG A 146 -3.34 13.14 3.65
C ARG A 146 -3.87 11.72 3.65
N PHE A 147 -3.11 10.74 4.14
CA PHE A 147 -3.60 9.37 4.24
C PHE A 147 -4.85 9.29 5.10
N ALA A 148 -4.86 9.96 6.26
CA ALA A 148 -6.03 10.02 7.14
C ALA A 148 -7.25 10.64 6.45
N ALA A 149 -7.06 11.68 5.63
CA ALA A 149 -8.15 12.29 4.88
C ALA A 149 -8.73 11.33 3.81
N ASP A 150 -7.85 10.68 3.04
CA ASP A 150 -8.26 9.71 2.01
C ASP A 150 -8.92 8.47 2.65
N PHE A 151 -8.42 8.02 3.79
CA PHE A 151 -8.98 6.88 4.52
C PHE A 151 -10.33 7.21 5.16
N LEU A 152 -10.48 8.41 5.73
CA LEU A 152 -11.77 8.87 6.23
C LEU A 152 -12.80 9.01 5.10
N GLN A 153 -12.38 9.42 3.90
CA GLN A 153 -13.26 9.46 2.73
C GLN A 153 -13.79 8.07 2.36
N LEU A 154 -12.93 7.03 2.37
CA LEU A 154 -13.38 5.65 2.20
C LEU A 154 -14.48 5.29 3.19
N LEU A 155 -14.26 5.53 4.49
CA LEU A 155 -15.24 5.20 5.53
C LEU A 155 -16.52 6.04 5.44
N THR A 156 -16.44 7.24 4.86
CA THR A 156 -17.61 8.11 4.63
C THR A 156 -18.45 7.58 3.47
N PHE A 157 -17.83 7.11 2.38
CA PHE A 157 -18.54 6.53 1.23
C PHE A 157 -18.99 5.08 1.48
N ARG A 158 -18.30 4.38 2.39
CA ARG A 158 -18.56 2.98 2.75
C ARG A 158 -18.90 2.85 4.24
N PRO A 159 -20.08 3.34 4.67
CA PRO A 159 -20.51 3.24 6.07
C PRO A 159 -20.74 1.79 6.52
N ASP A 160 -20.87 0.85 5.58
CA ASP A 160 -20.94 -0.58 5.80
C ASP A 160 -19.60 -1.23 6.18
N ARG A 161 -18.49 -0.46 6.15
CA ARG A 161 -17.16 -0.82 6.67
C ARG A 161 -16.66 -2.20 6.16
N PRO A 162 -16.21 -2.29 4.89
CA PRO A 162 -15.64 -3.54 4.37
C PRO A 162 -14.41 -3.99 5.17
N HIS A 163 -13.98 -5.24 4.97
CA HIS A 163 -12.75 -5.72 5.59
C HIS A 163 -11.55 -4.93 5.04
N ILE A 164 -10.98 -4.05 5.87
CA ILE A 164 -9.88 -3.17 5.46
C ILE A 164 -8.54 -3.67 5.99
N SER A 165 -7.54 -3.74 5.11
CA SER A 165 -6.17 -4.12 5.46
C SER A 165 -5.17 -3.15 4.88
N PHE A 166 -4.05 -2.92 5.57
CA PHE A 166 -2.92 -2.14 5.05
C PHE A 166 -1.75 -3.05 4.70
N GLU A 167 -1.12 -2.81 3.56
CA GLU A 167 0.12 -3.44 3.15
C GLU A 167 1.17 -2.36 2.85
N GLY A 168 2.28 -2.38 3.58
CA GLY A 168 3.39 -1.47 3.39
C GLY A 168 4.63 -2.19 2.87
N HIS A 169 5.12 -1.80 1.69
CA HIS A 169 6.38 -2.27 1.15
C HIS A 169 7.53 -1.33 1.51
N SER A 170 8.60 -1.88 2.07
CA SER A 170 9.81 -1.13 2.42
C SER A 170 9.44 0.11 3.27
N TYR A 171 9.69 1.33 2.80
CA TYR A 171 9.33 2.57 3.51
C TYR A 171 7.82 2.79 3.71
N GLY A 172 6.97 2.21 2.86
CA GLY A 172 5.51 2.28 3.00
C GLY A 172 5.01 1.66 4.31
N ALA A 173 5.75 0.70 4.88
CA ALA A 173 5.46 0.14 6.20
C ALA A 173 5.59 1.19 7.32
N ALA A 174 6.57 2.09 7.25
CA ALA A 174 6.70 3.17 8.21
C ALA A 174 5.53 4.16 8.10
N VAL A 175 5.08 4.48 6.89
CA VAL A 175 3.91 5.35 6.68
C VAL A 175 2.66 4.74 7.30
N ALA A 176 2.37 3.48 7.00
CA ALA A 176 1.21 2.78 7.55
C ALA A 176 1.26 2.71 9.09
N ALA A 177 2.43 2.41 9.67
CA ALA A 177 2.60 2.37 11.12
C ALA A 177 2.35 3.75 11.77
N HIS A 178 2.83 4.84 11.16
CA HIS A 178 2.56 6.20 11.65
C HIS A 178 1.09 6.61 11.53
N VAL A 179 0.39 6.18 10.49
CA VAL A 179 -1.06 6.40 10.35
C VAL A 179 -1.80 5.69 11.46
N LEU A 180 -1.51 4.41 11.68
CA LEU A 180 -2.10 3.60 12.74
C LEU A 180 -1.85 4.21 14.12
N GLU A 181 -0.61 4.66 14.39
CA GLU A 181 -0.25 5.36 15.63
C GLU A 181 -1.06 6.65 15.86
N ALA A 182 -1.26 7.43 14.79
CA ALA A 182 -2.01 8.67 14.85
C ALA A 182 -3.50 8.43 15.11
N ILE A 183 -4.10 7.44 14.45
CA ILE A 183 -5.51 7.03 14.64
C ILE A 183 -5.72 6.51 16.07
N ALA A 184 -4.74 5.77 16.61
CA ALA A 184 -4.78 5.30 17.99
C ALA A 184 -4.63 6.43 19.03
N GLN A 185 -4.37 7.67 18.61
CA GLN A 185 -4.02 8.82 19.45
C GLN A 185 -2.81 8.56 20.37
N ARG A 186 -1.89 7.72 19.92
CA ARG A 186 -0.68 7.38 20.68
C ARG A 186 0.53 8.21 20.24
N ASP A 187 0.35 9.06 19.23
CA ASP A 187 1.32 10.08 18.85
C ASP A 187 1.10 11.38 19.64
N ARG A 188 1.96 11.65 20.62
CA ARG A 188 1.90 12.85 21.46
C ARG A 188 2.62 14.07 20.86
N HIS A 189 3.27 13.91 19.71
CA HIS A 189 4.19 14.92 19.17
C HIS A 189 3.59 15.83 18.10
N GLN A 190 2.37 15.56 17.64
CA GLN A 190 1.73 16.35 16.58
C GLN A 190 0.29 16.70 16.93
N ARG A 191 -0.13 17.93 16.64
CA ARG A 191 -1.56 18.28 16.68
C ARG A 191 -2.27 17.46 15.59
N PRO A 192 -3.26 16.63 15.94
CA PRO A 192 -3.92 15.76 14.97
C PRO A 192 -4.70 16.60 13.96
N SER A 193 -4.72 16.16 12.69
CA SER A 193 -5.62 16.75 11.69
C SER A 193 -7.08 16.42 12.03
N ARG A 194 -8.03 17.17 11.47
CA ARG A 194 -9.48 16.87 11.63
C ARG A 194 -9.81 15.43 11.25
N ALA A 195 -9.19 14.92 10.18
CA ALA A 195 -9.41 13.54 9.73
C ALA A 195 -8.89 12.51 10.75
N VAL A 196 -7.72 12.75 11.35
CA VAL A 196 -7.18 11.89 12.42
C VAL A 196 -8.11 11.89 13.64
N VAL A 197 -8.63 13.06 14.05
CA VAL A 197 -9.56 13.16 15.18
C VAL A 197 -10.82 12.32 14.93
N GLU A 198 -11.40 12.42 13.73
CA GLU A 198 -12.61 11.66 13.39
C GLU A 198 -12.33 10.15 13.29
N LEU A 199 -11.25 9.75 12.61
CA LEU A 199 -10.83 8.35 12.57
C LEU A 199 -10.56 7.78 13.96
N SER A 200 -9.97 8.57 14.86
CA SER A 200 -9.74 8.15 16.24
C SER A 200 -11.05 7.89 16.99
N ARG A 201 -12.09 8.70 16.73
CA ARG A 201 -13.42 8.51 17.31
C ARG A 201 -14.02 7.19 16.83
N LEU A 202 -13.99 6.95 15.52
CA LEU A 202 -14.48 5.71 14.92
C LEU A 202 -13.70 4.47 15.41
N ALA A 203 -12.38 4.60 15.57
CA ALA A 203 -11.50 3.51 16.03
C ALA A 203 -11.73 3.09 17.49
N ARG A 204 -12.38 3.92 18.31
CA ARG A 204 -12.79 3.56 19.68
C ARG A 204 -14.03 2.65 19.71
N GLU A 205 -14.86 2.73 18.67
CA GLU A 205 -16.06 1.91 18.53
C GLU A 205 -15.74 0.55 17.91
N GLU A 206 -14.81 0.52 16.95
CA GLU A 206 -14.43 -0.69 16.22
C GLU A 206 -13.00 -0.60 15.69
N GLN A 207 -12.28 -1.73 15.64
CA GLN A 207 -11.01 -1.81 14.95
C GLN A 207 -11.20 -1.60 13.43
N LEU A 208 -10.81 -0.42 12.93
CA LEU A 208 -10.98 -0.02 11.53
C LEU A 208 -10.12 -0.81 10.54
N VAL A 209 -8.91 -1.20 10.96
CA VAL A 209 -7.94 -1.94 10.12
C VAL A 209 -7.79 -3.35 10.69
N LYS A 210 -8.18 -4.35 9.92
CA LYS A 210 -8.23 -5.76 10.34
C LYS A 210 -6.88 -6.46 10.21
N ALA A 211 -6.02 -6.01 9.31
CA ALA A 211 -4.65 -6.51 9.19
C ALA A 211 -3.68 -5.43 8.71
N PHE A 212 -2.44 -5.49 9.19
CA PHE A 212 -1.31 -4.69 8.72
C PHE A 212 -0.14 -5.60 8.35
N ILE A 213 0.20 -5.62 7.06
CA ILE A 213 1.27 -6.43 6.50
C ILE A 213 2.44 -5.52 6.13
N MET A 214 3.64 -5.89 6.58
CA MET A 214 4.89 -5.27 6.16
C MET A 214 5.66 -6.26 5.31
N ILE A 215 6.01 -5.86 4.10
CA ILE A 215 6.84 -6.67 3.20
C ILE A 215 8.15 -5.96 2.87
N GLY A 216 9.27 -6.67 2.98
CA GLY A 216 10.60 -6.11 2.74
C GLY A 216 10.89 -4.86 3.59
N SER A 217 10.26 -4.72 4.76
CA SER A 217 10.43 -3.52 5.58
C SER A 217 11.83 -3.50 6.21
N PRO A 218 12.61 -2.41 6.07
CA PRO A 218 13.85 -2.20 6.82
C PRO A 218 13.61 -1.96 8.32
N GLY A 219 12.35 -1.95 8.74
CA GLY A 219 11.91 -1.70 10.11
C GLY A 219 11.04 -0.46 10.21
N ILE A 220 10.18 -0.44 11.22
CA ILE A 220 9.42 0.73 11.67
C ILE A 220 10.14 1.33 12.90
N PRO A 221 9.88 2.60 13.28
CA PRO A 221 10.52 3.22 14.44
C PRO A 221 10.53 2.31 15.68
N ALA A 222 11.68 2.21 16.39
CA ALA A 222 11.86 1.22 17.47
C ALA A 222 10.84 1.31 18.61
N ARG A 223 10.16 2.46 18.76
CA ARG A 223 9.07 2.62 19.74
C ARG A 223 7.89 1.67 19.49
N PHE A 224 7.67 1.26 18.25
CA PHE A 224 6.66 0.25 17.93
C PHE A 224 7.07 -1.14 18.41
N GLY A 225 8.33 -1.55 18.25
CA GLY A 225 8.76 -2.84 18.80
C GLY A 225 8.81 -2.92 20.32
N ARG A 226 8.86 -1.76 21.02
CA ARG A 226 8.75 -1.70 22.48
C ARG A 226 7.31 -1.75 22.99
N ASP A 227 6.37 -1.25 22.20
CA ASP A 227 4.95 -1.19 22.52
C ASP A 227 4.16 -1.38 21.21
N PRO A 228 3.90 -2.64 20.80
CA PRO A 228 3.14 -2.92 19.59
C PRO A 228 1.71 -2.39 19.64
N GLY A 229 1.15 -2.27 20.84
CA GLY A 229 -0.13 -1.62 21.08
C GLY A 229 -0.18 -0.19 20.51
N ARG A 230 0.97 0.47 20.28
CA ARG A 230 1.03 1.80 19.63
C ARG A 230 0.29 1.87 18.31
N LEU A 231 0.15 0.77 17.58
CA LEU A 231 -0.60 0.74 16.33
C LEU A 231 -2.11 0.77 16.52
N GLY A 232 -2.62 0.52 17.72
CA GLY A 232 -4.07 0.47 17.97
C GLY A 232 -4.80 -0.69 17.27
N ILE A 233 -4.05 -1.69 16.79
CA ILE A 233 -4.57 -2.96 16.29
C ILE A 233 -3.93 -4.11 17.07
N GLY A 234 -4.60 -5.26 17.15
CA GLY A 234 -4.07 -6.44 17.84
C GLY A 234 -2.73 -6.91 17.24
N GLU A 235 -1.83 -7.43 18.08
CA GLU A 235 -0.53 -7.96 17.63
C GLU A 235 -0.67 -9.11 16.62
N ASP A 236 -1.72 -9.92 16.77
CA ASP A 236 -2.06 -11.01 15.85
C ASP A 236 -2.57 -10.52 14.49
N CYS A 237 -2.87 -9.22 14.38
CA CYS A 237 -3.26 -8.56 13.13
C CYS A 237 -2.06 -7.89 12.42
N VAL A 238 -0.85 -8.00 12.97
CA VAL A 238 0.37 -7.43 12.40
C VAL A 238 1.23 -8.53 11.84
N PHE A 239 1.72 -8.34 10.61
CA PHE A 239 2.46 -9.34 9.87
C PHE A 239 3.74 -8.78 9.26
N ASP A 240 4.81 -9.56 9.28
CA ASP A 240 6.13 -9.19 8.73
C ASP A 240 6.67 -10.27 7.78
N ALA A 241 6.98 -9.86 6.55
CA ALA A 241 7.56 -10.73 5.52
C ALA A 241 8.93 -10.16 5.07
N VAL A 242 10.00 -10.92 5.29
CA VAL A 242 11.36 -10.55 4.86
C VAL A 242 12.02 -11.74 4.17
N ALA A 243 12.39 -11.57 2.91
CA ALA A 243 13.08 -12.58 2.11
C ALA A 243 14.52 -12.81 2.59
N PRO A 244 15.07 -14.03 2.45
CA PRO A 244 16.42 -14.35 2.89
C PRO A 244 17.50 -13.43 2.32
N ASP A 245 17.45 -13.12 1.02
CA ASP A 245 18.44 -12.28 0.33
C ASP A 245 18.02 -10.80 0.24
N ASP A 246 17.02 -10.38 1.03
CA ASP A 246 16.63 -8.98 1.19
C ASP A 246 17.65 -8.23 2.07
N TRP A 247 18.80 -7.91 1.47
CA TRP A 247 19.88 -7.21 2.15
C TRP A 247 19.47 -5.81 2.60
N ILE A 248 18.55 -5.13 1.90
CA ILE A 248 18.09 -3.78 2.26
C ILE A 248 17.29 -3.85 3.57
N ALA A 249 16.32 -4.76 3.64
CA ALA A 249 15.53 -4.95 4.85
C ALA A 249 16.41 -5.40 6.03
N ARG A 250 17.32 -6.35 5.78
CA ARG A 250 18.20 -6.90 6.83
C ARG A 250 19.23 -5.87 7.32
N PHE A 251 19.85 -5.11 6.42
CA PHE A 251 20.83 -4.08 6.77
C PHE A 251 20.17 -2.91 7.51
N GLY A 252 18.98 -2.47 7.08
CA GLY A 252 18.20 -1.44 7.78
C GLY A 252 17.92 -1.81 9.23
N ARG A 253 17.55 -3.07 9.48
CA ARG A 253 17.31 -3.61 10.84
C ARG A 253 18.59 -3.76 11.67
N LEU A 254 19.76 -3.91 11.03
CA LEU A 254 21.05 -4.09 11.71
C LEU A 254 21.73 -2.76 12.08
N VAL A 255 21.71 -1.77 11.17
CA VAL A 255 22.53 -0.54 11.27
C VAL A 255 21.79 0.61 11.95
N GLY A 256 20.46 0.60 11.96
CA GLY A 256 19.68 1.67 12.58
C GLY A 256 19.80 1.68 14.11
N ARG A 257 20.62 2.59 14.67
CA ARG A 257 20.56 2.95 16.11
C ARG A 257 19.13 3.40 16.54
N VAL A 258 18.30 3.82 15.59
CA VAL A 258 16.88 4.23 15.74
C VAL A 258 15.88 3.09 15.44
N LEU A 259 16.32 2.03 14.76
CA LEU A 259 15.51 0.90 14.28
C LEU A 259 15.89 -0.43 14.96
N ARG A 260 16.38 -0.41 16.22
CA ARG A 260 16.65 -1.62 17.04
C ARG A 260 15.37 -2.43 17.34
N ASN A 261 14.67 -2.93 16.33
CA ASN A 261 13.77 -4.05 16.43
C ASN A 261 14.60 -5.32 16.17
N ARG A 262 15.09 -5.92 17.25
CA ARG A 262 15.88 -7.17 17.20
C ARG A 262 15.02 -8.43 16.97
N SER A 263 13.73 -8.30 16.71
CA SER A 263 12.81 -9.44 16.59
C SER A 263 11.69 -9.05 15.63
N PRO A 264 11.05 -10.00 14.91
CA PRO A 264 9.97 -9.67 14.00
C PRO A 264 8.88 -8.92 14.77
N PHE A 265 8.41 -7.84 14.18
CA PHE A 265 7.28 -7.09 14.72
C PHE A 265 6.00 -7.74 14.20
N GLY A 266 5.22 -8.35 15.09
CA GLY A 266 4.05 -9.15 14.72
C GLY A 266 4.40 -10.56 14.22
N ARG A 267 3.41 -11.22 13.62
CA ARG A 267 3.49 -12.59 13.10
C ARG A 267 4.37 -12.63 11.85
N ARG A 268 5.33 -13.57 11.78
CA ARG A 268 6.10 -13.76 10.54
C ARG A 268 5.25 -14.39 9.45
N LEU A 269 5.23 -13.78 8.27
CA LEU A 269 4.69 -14.39 7.07
C LEU A 269 5.77 -15.22 6.39
N PRO A 270 5.55 -16.53 6.20
CA PRO A 270 6.46 -17.35 5.43
C PRO A 270 6.59 -16.85 3.98
N VAL A 271 7.85 -16.77 3.52
CA VAL A 271 8.21 -16.37 2.15
C VAL A 271 9.08 -17.40 1.44
N SER A 272 9.43 -18.50 2.12
CA SER A 272 10.09 -19.65 1.49
C SER A 272 9.13 -20.41 0.60
N ALA A 273 9.65 -21.29 -0.25
CA ALA A 273 8.82 -22.16 -1.08
C ALA A 273 7.88 -23.00 -0.20
N LEU A 274 6.74 -23.39 -0.78
CA LEU A 274 5.84 -24.41 -0.22
C LEU A 274 5.46 -25.37 -1.37
N PRO A 275 6.32 -26.37 -1.66
CA PRO A 275 6.15 -27.26 -2.82
C PRO A 275 4.82 -28.00 -2.84
N GLU A 276 4.24 -28.29 -1.67
CA GLU A 276 2.96 -28.98 -1.50
C GLU A 276 1.81 -28.21 -2.15
N LEU A 277 1.92 -26.88 -2.22
CA LEU A 277 0.96 -26.00 -2.89
C LEU A 277 1.50 -25.43 -4.21
N GLY A 278 2.67 -25.90 -4.67
CA GLY A 278 3.35 -25.37 -5.86
C GLY A 278 3.78 -23.90 -5.72
N LEU A 279 3.97 -23.41 -4.50
CA LEU A 279 4.27 -22.00 -4.24
C LEU A 279 5.78 -21.74 -4.22
N LEU A 280 6.18 -20.71 -4.95
CA LEU A 280 7.57 -20.31 -5.14
C LEU A 280 8.08 -19.41 -3.99
N PRO A 281 9.39 -19.43 -3.70
CA PRO A 281 9.98 -18.55 -2.69
C PRO A 281 10.08 -17.11 -3.21
N VAL A 282 10.17 -16.15 -2.29
CA VAL A 282 10.66 -14.80 -2.58
C VAL A 282 12.16 -14.76 -2.36
N THR A 283 12.88 -14.16 -3.29
CA THR A 283 14.35 -14.14 -3.28
C THR A 283 14.92 -12.81 -2.79
N GLY A 284 14.31 -11.67 -3.10
CA GLY A 284 14.91 -10.35 -2.84
C GLY A 284 13.96 -9.27 -2.32
N HIS A 285 14.45 -8.02 -2.32
CA HIS A 285 13.72 -6.85 -1.77
C HIS A 285 12.56 -6.36 -2.63
N ASN A 286 12.57 -6.67 -3.92
CA ASN A 286 11.61 -6.09 -4.85
C ASN A 286 10.19 -6.57 -4.57
N SER A 287 9.22 -5.66 -4.70
CA SER A 287 7.80 -6.02 -4.64
C SER A 287 7.42 -6.96 -5.79
N SER A 288 8.04 -6.81 -6.96
CA SER A 288 7.89 -7.70 -8.12
C SER A 288 9.14 -7.71 -8.99
N HIS A 289 9.45 -8.85 -9.60
CA HIS A 289 10.51 -9.04 -10.59
C HIS A 289 9.96 -9.30 -11.99
N PHE A 290 8.67 -9.10 -12.20
CA PHE A 290 8.04 -9.43 -13.46
C PHE A 290 8.62 -8.64 -14.64
N VAL A 291 9.14 -9.40 -15.61
CA VAL A 291 9.50 -8.92 -16.93
C VAL A 291 8.73 -9.77 -17.96
N PRO A 292 7.91 -9.17 -18.85
CA PRO A 292 7.23 -9.90 -19.91
C PRO A 292 8.22 -10.74 -20.75
N GLY A 293 7.91 -12.02 -20.98
CA GLY A 293 8.67 -12.88 -21.89
C GLY A 293 10.03 -13.39 -21.38
N ARG A 294 10.37 -13.20 -20.10
CA ARG A 294 11.60 -13.76 -19.50
C ARG A 294 11.27 -14.82 -18.44
N SER A 295 11.98 -15.95 -18.49
CA SER A 295 12.01 -16.90 -17.37
C SER A 295 12.61 -16.21 -16.15
N GLN A 296 11.84 -16.13 -15.06
CA GLN A 296 12.29 -15.48 -13.82
C GLN A 296 13.06 -16.48 -12.97
N THR A 297 14.31 -16.14 -12.66
CA THR A 297 15.14 -16.86 -11.68
C THR A 297 15.00 -16.28 -10.27
N THR A 298 14.40 -15.09 -10.15
CA THR A 298 14.18 -14.35 -8.90
C THR A 298 12.73 -13.88 -8.83
N TYR A 299 12.14 -13.93 -7.64
CA TYR A 299 10.75 -13.56 -7.40
C TYR A 299 10.65 -12.52 -6.30
N GLY A 300 9.78 -11.52 -6.52
CA GLY A 300 9.40 -10.49 -5.56
C GLY A 300 8.18 -10.88 -4.73
N TYR A 301 7.91 -10.10 -3.67
CA TYR A 301 6.86 -10.40 -2.69
C TYR A 301 5.44 -10.55 -3.26
N ARG A 302 5.14 -9.89 -4.39
CA ARG A 302 3.83 -9.87 -5.06
C ARG A 302 3.85 -10.56 -6.43
N ASP A 303 4.90 -11.33 -6.74
CA ASP A 303 4.93 -12.09 -7.98
C ASP A 303 3.97 -13.27 -7.92
N ALA A 304 3.31 -13.53 -9.04
CA ALA A 304 2.33 -14.59 -9.19
C ALA A 304 2.95 -15.96 -8.86
N GLY A 305 2.23 -16.77 -8.08
CA GLY A 305 2.68 -18.10 -7.67
C GLY A 305 3.66 -18.12 -6.50
N THR A 306 4.04 -16.97 -5.94
CA THR A 306 4.85 -16.94 -4.71
C THR A 306 4.02 -17.22 -3.46
N ARG A 307 4.64 -17.85 -2.45
CA ARG A 307 4.01 -18.04 -1.14
C ARG A 307 3.69 -16.72 -0.45
N SER A 308 4.55 -15.72 -0.63
CA SER A 308 4.31 -14.36 -0.13
C SER A 308 3.02 -13.76 -0.68
N LEU A 309 2.79 -13.80 -1.99
CA LEU A 309 1.56 -13.30 -2.59
C LEU A 309 0.33 -14.04 -2.05
N ARG A 310 0.39 -15.37 -1.94
CA ARG A 310 -0.68 -16.18 -1.33
C ARG A 310 -0.99 -15.74 0.10
N ASN A 311 0.04 -15.53 0.91
CA ASN A 311 -0.09 -15.13 2.30
C ASN A 311 -0.60 -13.70 2.47
N ILE A 312 -0.17 -12.76 1.62
CA ILE A 312 -0.75 -11.41 1.55
C ILE A 312 -2.25 -11.53 1.25
N ALA A 313 -2.65 -12.32 0.26
CA ALA A 313 -4.05 -12.49 -0.10
C ALA A 313 -4.90 -13.11 1.02
N LEU A 314 -4.40 -14.15 1.70
CA LEU A 314 -5.07 -14.77 2.83
C LEU A 314 -5.28 -13.76 3.96
N VAL A 315 -4.21 -13.10 4.41
CA VAL A 315 -4.28 -12.15 5.53
C VAL A 315 -5.17 -10.95 5.23
N THR A 316 -5.06 -10.37 4.03
CA THR A 316 -5.89 -9.22 3.61
C THR A 316 -7.36 -9.59 3.38
N THR A 317 -7.70 -10.87 3.48
CA THR A 317 -9.08 -11.39 3.39
C THR A 317 -9.54 -12.06 4.70
N GLY A 318 -8.81 -11.83 5.80
CA GLY A 318 -9.16 -12.35 7.12
C GLY A 318 -8.89 -13.85 7.32
N GLN A 319 -8.05 -14.45 6.48
CA GLN A 319 -7.67 -15.86 6.55
C GLN A 319 -6.26 -16.03 7.09
N GLU A 320 -6.00 -17.22 7.61
CA GLU A 320 -4.69 -17.61 8.14
C GLU A 320 -3.67 -17.84 7.01
N PRO A 321 -2.43 -17.35 7.15
CA PRO A 321 -1.38 -17.59 6.17
C PRO A 321 -0.90 -19.05 6.18
N VAL A 322 -0.36 -19.50 5.05
CA VAL A 322 0.16 -20.85 4.82
C VAL A 322 1.66 -20.93 4.74
#